data_AF-A0A842HF56-F1
#
_entry.id   AF-A0A842HF56-F1
#
_cell.length_a   1.000
_cell.length_b   1.000
_cell.length_c   1.000
_cell.angle_alpha   90.00
_cell.angle_beta   90.00
_cell.angle_gamma   90.00
#
_symmetry.space_group_name_H-M   'P 1'
#
loop_
_entity.id
_entity.type
_entity.pdbx_description
1 polymer ?
#
loop_
_entity_poly.entity_id
_entity_poly.type
_entity_poly.pdbx_seq_one_letter_code
_entity_poly.pdbx_strand_id
1 'polypeptide(L)'
;MSKKSGPCMVIFNDNQGLCDPYGWDRECKGALTSYDKDTPPVVFPNRQQARKAITVSRRYAELQTAQGEPANTDFIEAVRCIKIVPVDIVKEAAGE
;
A
#
# COMPACT_ATOMS: atom_id res chain seq x y z
N MET A 1 -25.45 -8.22 -4.55
CA MET A 1 -25.22 -6.77 -4.64
C MET A 1 -23.71 -6.52 -4.63
N SER A 2 -23.11 -6.16 -5.76
CA SER A 2 -21.67 -5.89 -5.84
C SER A 2 -21.39 -4.54 -5.17
N LYS A 3 -20.79 -4.54 -3.97
CA LYS A 3 -20.38 -3.29 -3.29
C LYS A 3 -19.49 -2.50 -4.25
N LYS A 4 -19.92 -1.30 -4.64
CA LYS A 4 -19.09 -0.36 -5.40
C LYS A 4 -17.75 -0.24 -4.67
N SER A 5 -16.66 -0.52 -5.38
CA SER A 5 -15.31 -0.45 -4.81
C SER A 5 -14.96 1.03 -4.58
N GLY A 6 -15.26 1.52 -3.39
CA GLY A 6 -14.87 2.86 -2.98
C GLY A 6 -13.35 2.99 -2.78
N PRO A 7 -12.91 4.18 -2.35
CA PRO A 7 -11.52 4.43 -2.00
C PRO A 7 -10.99 3.39 -1.01
N CYS A 8 -9.71 3.07 -1.16
CA CYS A 8 -9.05 2.07 -0.34
C CYS A 8 -7.56 2.35 -0.22
N MET A 9 -6.90 1.78 0.77
CA MET A 9 -5.45 1.86 0.94
C MET A 9 -4.85 0.46 1.10
N VAL A 10 -3.53 0.38 0.92
CA VAL A 10 -2.76 -0.84 1.18
C VAL A 10 -2.07 -0.67 2.53
N ILE A 11 -2.20 -1.68 3.39
CA ILE A 11 -1.57 -1.71 4.71
C ILE A 11 -0.83 -3.02 4.90
N PHE A 12 0.18 -3.01 5.77
CA PHE A 12 0.68 -4.17 6.45
C PHE A 12 -0.14 -4.40 7.71
N ASN A 13 -0.63 -5.61 7.92
CA ASN A 13 -1.33 -5.99 9.15
C ASN A 13 -0.94 -7.42 9.54
N ASP A 14 -0.16 -7.53 10.62
CA ASP A 14 0.29 -8.82 11.16
C ASP A 14 -0.78 -9.53 12.02
N ASN A 15 -1.91 -8.87 12.30
CA ASN A 15 -2.97 -9.29 13.23
C ASN A 15 -2.50 -9.48 14.68
N GLN A 16 -1.33 -8.93 15.03
CA GLN A 16 -0.74 -8.96 16.37
C GLN A 16 -0.58 -7.58 16.99
N GLY A 17 -0.90 -6.53 16.23
CA GLY A 17 -0.96 -5.15 16.72
C GLY A 17 -0.26 -4.16 15.80
N LEU A 18 0.53 -4.62 14.83
CA LEU A 18 1.09 -3.75 13.81
C LEU A 18 0.08 -3.57 12.68
N CYS A 19 -0.31 -2.33 12.45
CA CYS A 19 -1.16 -1.92 11.35
C CYS A 19 -0.54 -0.67 10.71
N ASP A 20 0.12 -0.86 9.59
CA ASP A 20 1.02 0.13 9.01
C ASP A 20 0.64 0.47 7.56
N PRO A 21 0.29 1.72 7.21
CA PRO A 21 -0.03 2.08 5.85
C PRO A 21 1.21 2.17 4.94
N TYR A 22 1.01 1.84 3.66
CA TYR A 22 2.04 2.05 2.64
C TYR A 22 1.87 3.41 1.94
N GLY A 23 3.00 4.01 1.56
CA GLY A 23 3.08 5.17 0.67
C GLY A 23 3.77 4.81 -0.66
N TRP A 24 3.95 5.79 -1.53
CA TRP A 24 4.63 5.60 -2.81
C TRP A 24 6.14 5.49 -2.64
N ASP A 25 6.73 4.46 -3.23
CA ASP A 25 8.18 4.34 -3.31
C ASP A 25 8.76 5.48 -4.18
N ARG A 26 9.81 6.15 -3.67
CA ARG A 26 10.46 7.30 -4.31
C ARG A 26 11.36 6.90 -5.48
N GLU A 27 11.93 5.70 -5.41
CA GLU A 27 12.88 5.17 -6.38
C GLU A 27 12.14 4.44 -7.51
N CYS A 28 10.94 3.91 -7.26
CA CYS A 28 10.13 3.23 -8.26
C CYS A 28 8.69 3.75 -8.34
N LYS A 29 8.39 4.47 -9.43
CA LYS A 29 7.04 4.95 -9.72
C LYS A 29 6.05 3.78 -9.82
N GLY A 30 5.14 3.70 -8.85
CA GLY A 30 4.07 2.71 -8.82
C GLY A 30 4.34 1.53 -7.86
N ALA A 31 5.54 1.43 -7.30
CA ALA A 31 5.80 0.56 -6.16
C ALA A 31 5.41 1.24 -4.85
N LEU A 32 5.21 0.43 -3.82
CA LEU A 32 4.84 0.85 -2.47
C LEU A 32 5.99 0.58 -1.51
N THR A 33 6.15 1.49 -0.56
CA THR A 33 7.10 1.36 0.54
C THR A 33 6.45 1.81 1.85
N SER A 34 7.02 1.40 2.98
CA SER A 34 6.51 1.77 4.30
C SER A 34 6.38 3.29 4.41
N TYR A 35 5.32 3.79 5.05
CA TYR A 35 5.18 5.24 5.21
C TYR A 35 6.28 5.79 6.13
N ASP A 36 6.64 7.05 5.89
CA ASP A 36 7.46 7.85 6.80
C ASP A 36 6.97 9.31 6.73
N LYS A 37 7.68 10.25 7.37
CA LYS A 37 7.30 11.69 7.36
C LYS A 37 7.20 12.26 5.93
N ASP A 38 7.86 11.58 5.01
CA ASP A 38 8.35 12.01 3.73
C ASP A 38 7.60 11.26 2.60
N THR A 39 6.89 10.18 2.97
CA THR A 39 6.21 9.21 2.12
C THR A 39 4.82 8.96 2.69
N PRO A 40 3.86 9.88 2.47
CA PRO A 40 2.55 9.81 3.10
C PRO A 40 1.75 8.59 2.59
N PRO A 41 0.79 8.07 3.39
CA PRO A 41 -0.08 6.98 2.98
C PRO A 41 -0.79 7.25 1.65
N VAL A 42 -0.85 6.23 0.79
CA VAL A 42 -1.57 6.33 -0.49
C VAL A 42 -3.00 5.82 -0.38
N VAL A 43 -3.94 6.62 -0.89
CA VAL A 43 -5.33 6.21 -1.12
C VAL A 43 -5.54 5.96 -2.61
N PHE A 44 -6.00 4.76 -2.93
CA PHE A 44 -6.40 4.33 -4.25
C PHE A 44 -7.88 4.58 -4.47
N PRO A 45 -8.32 4.95 -5.68
CA PRO A 45 -9.74 5.15 -5.98
C PRO A 45 -10.54 3.85 -5.96
N ASN A 46 -9.89 2.69 -6.14
CA ASN A 46 -10.51 1.38 -6.06
C ASN A 46 -9.49 0.25 -5.84
N ARG A 47 -10.01 -0.91 -5.46
CA ARG A 47 -9.21 -2.12 -5.19
C ARG A 47 -8.39 -2.61 -6.39
N GLN A 48 -8.84 -2.34 -7.62
CA GLN A 48 -8.11 -2.76 -8.82
C GLN A 48 -6.79 -2.01 -8.94
N GLN A 49 -6.79 -0.70 -8.68
CA GLN A 49 -5.56 0.10 -8.69
C GLN A 49 -4.62 -0.27 -7.55
N ALA A 50 -5.14 -0.50 -6.33
CA ALA A 50 -4.35 -0.99 -5.21
C ALA A 50 -3.64 -2.33 -5.52
N ARG A 51 -4.36 -3.26 -6.17
CA ARG A 51 -3.77 -4.54 -6.63
C ARG A 51 -2.65 -4.35 -7.64
N LYS A 52 -2.80 -3.41 -8.57
CA LYS A 52 -1.73 -3.11 -9.54
C LYS A 52 -0.47 -2.62 -8.83
N ALA A 53 -0.61 -1.72 -7.86
CA ALA A 53 0.52 -1.24 -7.06
C ALA A 53 1.19 -2.37 -6.27
N ILE A 54 0.43 -3.26 -5.63
CA ILE A 54 0.98 -4.46 -4.96
C ILE A 54 1.78 -5.33 -5.94
N THR A 55 1.25 -5.57 -7.15
CA THR A 55 1.98 -6.33 -8.17
C THR A 55 3.29 -5.66 -8.57
N VAL A 56 3.28 -4.35 -8.81
CA VAL A 56 4.50 -3.59 -9.14
C VAL A 56 5.50 -3.68 -7.99
N SER A 57 5.04 -3.47 -6.76
CA SER A 57 5.87 -3.52 -5.53
C SER A 57 6.56 -4.86 -5.38
N ARG A 58 5.82 -5.96 -5.57
CA ARG A 58 6.39 -7.32 -5.55
C ARG A 58 7.47 -7.50 -6.62
N ARG A 59 7.20 -7.09 -7.87
CA ARG A 59 8.18 -7.23 -8.97
C ARG A 59 9.42 -6.37 -8.74
N TYR A 60 9.25 -5.19 -8.18
CA TYR A 60 10.35 -4.31 -7.84
C TYR A 60 11.21 -4.90 -6.72
N ALA A 61 10.60 -5.41 -5.66
CA ALA A 61 11.31 -6.10 -4.59
C ALA A 61 12.05 -7.36 -5.09
N GLU A 62 11.43 -8.15 -5.98
CA GLU A 62 12.07 -9.31 -6.61
C GLU A 62 13.30 -8.88 -7.44
N LEU A 63 13.20 -7.77 -8.18
CA LEU A 63 14.30 -7.20 -8.95
C LEU A 63 15.44 -6.70 -8.04
N GLN A 64 15.14 -5.91 -7.01
CA GLN A 64 16.13 -5.41 -6.05
C GLN A 64 16.88 -6.57 -5.38
N THR A 65 16.14 -7.60 -4.95
CA THR A 65 16.74 -8.82 -4.38
C THR A 65 17.70 -9.50 -5.35
N ALA A 66 17.32 -9.63 -6.63
CA ALA A 66 18.18 -10.21 -7.66
C ALA A 66 19.43 -9.37 -7.97
N GLN A 67 19.37 -8.06 -7.73
CA GLN A 67 20.49 -7.13 -7.86
C GLN A 67 21.40 -7.07 -6.63
N GLY A 68 21.01 -7.71 -5.52
CA GLY A 68 21.72 -7.61 -4.24
C GLY A 68 21.45 -6.29 -3.50
N GLU A 69 20.41 -5.57 -3.88
CA GLU A 69 19.99 -4.31 -3.26
C GLU A 69 19.00 -4.56 -2.11
N PRO A 70 18.91 -3.65 -1.12
CA PRO A 70 17.84 -3.68 -0.14
C PRO A 70 16.47 -3.66 -0.83
N ALA A 71 15.60 -4.60 -0.44
CA ALA A 71 14.27 -4.74 -1.00
C ALA A 71 13.20 -4.70 0.09
N ASN A 72 12.02 -4.17 -0.23
CA ASN A 72 10.86 -4.32 0.64
C ASN A 72 10.29 -5.76 0.52
N THR A 73 10.73 -6.64 1.41
CA THR A 73 10.38 -8.07 1.37
C THR A 73 8.95 -8.35 1.83
N ASP A 74 8.20 -7.36 2.34
CA ASP A 74 6.80 -7.55 2.73
C ASP A 74 5.95 -8.06 1.56
N PHE A 75 6.25 -7.57 0.35
CA PHE A 75 5.57 -7.94 -0.89
C PHE A 75 6.00 -9.30 -1.47
N ILE A 76 6.95 -9.98 -0.82
CA ILE A 76 7.46 -11.31 -1.20
C ILE A 76 7.15 -12.33 -0.11
N GLU A 77 7.60 -12.08 1.11
CA GLU A 77 7.60 -13.04 2.22
C GLU A 77 6.37 -12.88 3.12
N ALA A 78 5.91 -11.65 3.32
CA ALA A 78 4.80 -11.33 4.21
C ALA A 78 3.51 -10.96 3.47
N VAL A 79 3.31 -11.46 2.24
CA VAL A 79 2.17 -11.12 1.38
C VAL A 79 0.82 -11.36 2.06
N ARG A 80 0.74 -12.33 2.98
CA ARG A 80 -0.47 -12.60 3.77
C ARG A 80 -0.87 -11.44 4.70
N CYS A 81 0.11 -10.63 5.11
CA CYS A 81 -0.07 -9.44 5.94
C CYS A 81 -0.44 -8.20 5.11
N ILE A 82 -0.22 -8.21 3.78
CA ILE A 82 -0.61 -7.12 2.89
C ILE A 82 -2.13 -7.14 2.68
N LYS A 83 -2.82 -6.12 3.18
CA LYS A 83 -4.28 -5.97 3.07
C LYS A 83 -4.64 -4.74 2.27
N ILE A 84 -5.71 -4.85 1.48
CA ILE A 84 -6.39 -3.69 0.88
C ILE A 84 -7.61 -3.41 1.75
N VAL A 85 -7.63 -2.28 2.43
CA VAL A 85 -8.71 -1.87 3.34
C VAL A 85 -9.49 -0.68 2.78
N PRO A 86 -10.83 -0.65 2.92
CA PRO A 86 -11.62 0.51 2.50
C PRO A 86 -11.26 1.73 3.35
N VAL A 87 -11.36 2.92 2.76
CA VAL A 87 -11.15 4.20 3.45
C VAL A 87 -12.42 5.02 3.31
N ASP A 88 -12.96 5.46 4.45
CA ASP A 88 -14.03 6.45 4.48
C ASP A 88 -13.41 7.85 4.40
N ILE A 89 -13.74 8.60 3.36
CA ILE A 89 -13.33 10.00 3.25
C ILE A 89 -14.29 10.82 4.10
N VAL A 90 -13.88 11.12 5.33
CA VAL A 90 -14.58 12.07 6.17
C VAL A 90 -14.27 13.46 5.64
N LYS A 91 -15.26 14.11 5.02
CA LYS A 91 -15.17 15.56 4.78
C LYS A 91 -15.36 16.21 6.13
N GLU A 92 -14.35 16.93 6.62
CA GLU A 92 -14.59 17.89 7.69
C GLU A 92 -15.71 18.82 7.22
N ALA A 93 -16.72 19.01 8.07
CA ALA A 93 -17.68 20.08 7.85
C ALA A 93 -16.84 21.36 7.80
N ALA A 94 -16.88 22.08 6.68
CA ALA A 94 -16.28 23.40 6.58
C ALA A 94 -16.84 24.21 7.75
N GLY A 95 -15.98 24.52 8.73
CA GLY A 95 -16.34 25.43 9.81
C GLY A 95 -16.80 26.73 9.16
N GLU A 96 -18.00 27.16 9.55
CA GLU A 96 -18.60 28.45 9.20
C GLU A 96 -17.69 29.64 9.56
#